data_AF-A0A4T2BIC7-F1
#
_entry.id   AF-A0A4T2BIC7-F1
#
_cell.length_a   1.000
_cell.length_b   1.000
_cell.length_c   1.000
_cell.angle_alpha   90.00
_cell.angle_beta   90.00
_cell.angle_gamma   90.00
#
_symmetry.space_group_name_H-M   'P 1'
#
loop_
_entity.id
_entity.type
_entity.pdbx_description
1 polymer ?
#
loop_
_entity_poly.entity_id
_entity_poly.type
_entity_poly.pdbx_seq_one_letter_code
_entity_poly.pdbx_strand_id
1 'polypeptide(L)'
;MFRDLSVDEQKLLATACQPFMIPSPRGGEPGWPVWDFVARTFSSESQSNLVPEDILAGLPVGVAPDGGEPYRLFWVRDGIRAGQPKDDSIFGLTVAGMHAVRSLVPRLGELADSLAAYIGALAAAELQLSPSPNEVAKWDAPLQDITVGTYLQGRPYPVTLKASVAAEVVRREYAPINVQITSEAVTCQVRGRSLRAFLGVNTAEQYLARAWHYQLPAQEPVLASPMTLIQTIDYFGYVLEASALWRSSGGGSVVRVRSLKSAASLSQSASTVEEFDNRISSLCTIIDHFALPDVPPEILKKRFSGQQGSLNSLTYFLERMVVDEPYSSSVKEALGKLRDVRHLRTAAQHDSERPRRQAAEARSRFGLAPIAVDWAGDWDAIRAHLANAFTSIIEAVQASDDHL
;
A
#
# COMPACT_ATOMS: atom_id res chain seq x y z
N MET A 1 -0.50 1.17 10.39
CA MET A 1 -0.35 0.02 11.31
C MET A 1 -0.76 -1.22 10.53
N PHE A 2 0.02 -2.30 10.56
CA PHE A 2 -0.35 -3.54 9.86
C PHE A 2 -1.62 -4.11 10.47
N ARG A 3 -2.46 -4.79 9.67
CA ARG A 3 -3.60 -5.54 10.24
C ARG A 3 -3.09 -6.56 11.24
N ASP A 4 -3.97 -6.96 12.15
CA ASP A 4 -3.68 -8.09 13.02
C ASP A 4 -3.38 -9.33 12.18
N LEU A 5 -2.27 -9.97 12.52
CA LEU A 5 -1.83 -11.21 11.87
C LEU A 5 -2.60 -12.39 12.46
N SER A 6 -2.96 -13.34 11.61
CA SER A 6 -3.50 -14.62 12.06
C SER A 6 -2.46 -15.37 12.89
N VAL A 7 -2.92 -16.34 13.69
CA VAL A 7 -2.02 -17.17 14.50
C VAL A 7 -0.98 -17.89 13.63
N ASP A 8 -1.37 -18.37 12.45
CA ASP A 8 -0.47 -19.07 11.53
C ASP A 8 0.54 -18.13 10.88
N GLU A 9 0.13 -16.89 10.55
CA GLU A 9 1.05 -15.84 10.08
C GLU A 9 2.09 -15.48 11.13
N GLN A 10 1.67 -15.29 12.38
CA GLN A 10 2.59 -14.99 13.48
C GLN A 10 3.55 -16.16 13.73
N LYS A 11 3.05 -17.41 13.69
CA LYS A 11 3.88 -18.61 13.87
C LYS A 11 4.92 -18.74 12.77
N LEU A 12 4.56 -18.57 11.49
CA LEU A 12 5.51 -18.64 10.38
C LEU A 12 6.64 -17.62 10.54
N LEU A 13 6.31 -16.37 10.87
CA LEU A 13 7.30 -15.32 11.11
C LEU A 13 8.14 -15.61 12.36
N ALA A 14 7.56 -16.18 13.42
CA ALA A 14 8.28 -16.57 14.62
C ALA A 14 9.27 -17.72 14.35
N THR A 15 8.92 -18.68 13.48
CA THR A 15 9.80 -19.78 13.07
C THR A 15 11.09 -19.27 12.44
N ALA A 16 11.02 -18.20 11.62
CA ALA A 16 12.19 -17.56 11.03
C ALA A 16 13.20 -17.02 12.06
N CYS A 17 12.79 -16.84 13.31
CA CYS A 17 13.62 -16.27 14.35
C CYS A 17 14.24 -17.32 15.28
N GLN A 18 13.83 -18.60 15.20
CA GLN A 18 14.37 -19.61 16.12
C GLN A 18 15.91 -19.73 16.04
N PRO A 19 16.55 -19.81 14.85
CA PRO A 19 18.01 -19.95 14.74
C PRO A 19 18.76 -18.67 15.10
N PHE A 20 18.05 -17.55 15.10
CA PHE A 20 18.55 -16.25 15.50
C PHE A 20 18.58 -16.10 17.03
N MET A 21 17.65 -16.74 17.74
CA MET A 21 17.51 -16.65 19.19
C MET A 21 18.28 -17.72 19.96
N ILE A 22 18.49 -18.89 19.36
CA ILE A 22 19.13 -20.03 20.01
C ILE A 22 20.50 -20.26 19.35
N PRO A 23 21.62 -20.20 20.11
CA PRO A 23 22.94 -20.54 19.59
C PRO A 23 22.91 -21.93 18.97
N SER A 24 23.45 -22.07 17.75
CA SER A 24 23.43 -23.36 17.07
C SER A 24 24.18 -24.39 17.92
N PRO A 25 23.60 -25.59 18.18
CA PRO A 25 24.29 -26.64 18.92
C PRO A 25 25.55 -27.14 18.20
N ARG A 26 25.73 -26.80 16.91
CA ARG A 26 26.93 -27.11 16.11
C ARG A 26 28.01 -26.02 16.18
N GLY A 27 27.88 -25.04 17.07
CA GLY A 27 28.84 -23.93 17.18
C GLY A 27 28.76 -22.93 16.03
N GLY A 28 27.69 -22.97 15.24
CA GLY A 28 27.39 -21.94 14.25
C GLY A 28 26.92 -20.65 14.93
N GLU A 29 27.35 -19.53 14.38
CA GLU A 29 26.97 -18.21 14.89
C GLU A 29 25.49 -17.92 14.61
N PRO A 30 24.79 -17.17 15.48
CA PRO A 30 23.40 -16.80 15.26
C PRO A 30 23.24 -16.02 13.95
N GLY A 31 22.23 -16.36 13.18
CA GLY A 31 21.94 -15.74 11.89
C GLY A 31 20.53 -16.04 11.40
N TRP A 32 20.14 -15.35 10.33
CA TRP A 32 18.86 -15.59 9.67
C TRP A 32 18.87 -16.93 8.94
N PRO A 33 17.81 -17.75 9.05
CA PRO A 33 17.73 -19.03 8.37
C PRO A 33 17.55 -18.87 6.86
N VAL A 34 17.75 -19.98 6.14
CA VAL A 34 17.28 -20.11 4.76
C VAL A 34 15.79 -20.47 4.74
N TRP A 35 15.10 -20.16 3.63
CA TRP A 35 13.65 -20.40 3.51
C TRP A 35 13.25 -21.87 3.72
N ASP A 36 14.01 -22.84 3.19
CA ASP A 36 13.69 -24.28 3.35
C ASP A 36 13.58 -24.68 4.83
N PHE A 37 14.46 -24.14 5.68
CA PHE A 37 14.37 -24.35 7.12
C PHE A 37 13.06 -23.80 7.69
N VAL A 38 12.69 -22.57 7.32
CA VAL A 38 11.47 -21.92 7.81
C VAL A 38 10.23 -22.71 7.38
N ALA A 39 10.13 -23.04 6.09
CA ALA A 39 9.00 -23.75 5.52
C ALA A 39 8.84 -25.14 6.14
N ARG A 40 9.91 -25.95 6.20
CA ARG A 40 9.86 -27.31 6.78
C ARG A 40 9.55 -27.29 8.26
N THR A 41 10.18 -26.40 9.02
CA THR A 41 9.94 -26.29 10.47
C THR A 41 8.49 -25.89 10.73
N PHE A 42 7.98 -24.88 10.04
CA PHE A 42 6.56 -24.49 10.16
C PHE A 42 5.62 -25.64 9.80
N SER A 43 5.82 -26.33 8.68
CA SER A 43 4.98 -27.46 8.28
C SER A 43 5.05 -28.65 9.25
N SER A 44 6.17 -28.81 9.97
CA SER A 44 6.31 -29.88 10.97
C SER A 44 5.69 -29.55 12.32
N GLU A 45 5.71 -28.27 12.72
CA GLU A 45 5.23 -27.81 14.03
C GLU A 45 3.77 -27.35 14.00
N SER A 46 3.29 -26.91 12.84
CA SER A 46 1.93 -26.42 12.67
C SER A 46 0.96 -27.57 12.45
N GLN A 47 -0.17 -27.54 13.15
CA GLN A 47 -1.33 -28.41 12.86
C GLN A 47 -2.14 -27.91 11.66
N SER A 48 -1.74 -26.78 11.07
CA SER A 48 -2.41 -26.16 9.94
C SER A 48 -2.04 -26.87 8.64
N ASN A 49 -3.03 -27.11 7.78
CA ASN A 49 -2.80 -27.64 6.42
C ASN A 49 -2.41 -26.53 5.42
N LEU A 50 -2.11 -25.33 5.91
CA LEU A 50 -1.73 -24.19 5.08
C LEU A 50 -0.30 -24.34 4.57
N VAL A 51 -0.12 -23.97 3.30
CA VAL A 51 1.18 -23.95 2.63
C VAL A 51 1.92 -22.66 3.06
N PRO A 52 3.17 -22.73 3.55
CA PRO A 52 3.93 -21.56 4.01
C PRO A 52 3.99 -20.41 3.00
N GLU A 53 4.13 -20.75 1.72
CA GLU A 53 4.18 -19.78 0.62
C GLU A 53 2.87 -19.00 0.46
N ASP A 54 1.72 -19.66 0.66
CA ASP A 54 0.41 -19.01 0.58
C ASP A 54 0.20 -18.03 1.74
N ILE A 55 0.65 -18.43 2.95
CA ILE A 55 0.66 -17.56 4.12
C ILE A 55 1.54 -16.34 3.84
N LEU A 56 2.76 -16.56 3.33
CA LEU A 56 3.71 -15.50 3.00
C LEU A 56 3.12 -14.51 1.97
N ALA A 57 2.43 -15.01 0.95
CA ALA A 57 1.76 -14.20 -0.07
C ALA A 57 0.56 -13.40 0.47
N GLY A 58 -0.05 -13.85 1.57
CA GLY A 58 -1.12 -13.17 2.29
C GLY A 58 -0.66 -12.12 3.31
N LEU A 59 0.64 -12.08 3.62
CA LEU A 59 1.18 -11.13 4.59
C LEU A 59 1.01 -9.68 4.13
N PRO A 60 0.80 -8.74 5.07
CA PRO A 60 0.71 -7.33 4.75
C PRO A 60 1.97 -6.77 4.07
N VAL A 61 1.76 -5.90 3.07
CA VAL A 61 2.82 -5.24 2.29
C VAL A 61 2.59 -3.72 2.27
N GLY A 62 3.61 -2.94 2.63
CA GLY A 62 3.64 -1.47 2.57
C GLY A 62 4.30 -0.92 1.30
N VAL A 63 4.23 0.41 1.09
CA VAL A 63 4.86 1.05 -0.08
C VAL A 63 6.39 1.01 0.11
N ALA A 64 7.12 0.89 -0.99
CA ALA A 64 8.54 1.19 -1.00
C ALA A 64 8.77 2.71 -0.78
N PRO A 65 9.79 3.13 -0.02
CA PRO A 65 10.11 4.55 0.18
C PRO A 65 10.36 5.32 -1.13
N ASP A 66 10.98 4.66 -2.12
CA ASP A 66 11.48 5.30 -3.35
C ASP A 66 11.03 4.56 -4.63
N GLY A 67 9.84 3.94 -4.61
CA GLY A 67 9.36 3.12 -5.73
C GLY A 67 10.12 1.80 -5.95
N GLY A 68 10.98 1.42 -4.99
CA GLY A 68 11.71 0.15 -4.96
C GLY A 68 10.87 -1.06 -4.55
N GLU A 69 11.51 -2.06 -3.95
CA GLU A 69 10.79 -3.24 -3.44
C GLU A 69 9.81 -2.86 -2.32
N PRO A 70 8.57 -3.36 -2.35
CA PRO A 70 7.59 -3.07 -1.29
C PRO A 70 8.11 -3.43 0.10
N TYR A 71 7.86 -2.56 1.09
CA TYR A 71 8.28 -2.82 2.47
C TYR A 71 7.40 -3.90 3.09
N ARG A 72 8.00 -4.99 3.55
CA ARG A 72 7.30 -6.18 4.07
C ARG A 72 7.68 -6.42 5.53
N LEU A 73 6.93 -7.31 6.18
CA LEU A 73 7.29 -7.82 7.52
C LEU A 73 8.58 -8.65 7.50
N PHE A 74 8.98 -9.12 6.32
CA PHE A 74 10.15 -9.95 6.11
C PHE A 74 10.94 -9.46 4.90
N TRP A 75 12.15 -9.98 4.73
CA TRP A 75 12.97 -9.78 3.55
C TRP A 75 13.64 -11.09 3.15
N VAL A 76 13.97 -11.20 1.86
CA VAL A 76 14.68 -12.34 1.28
C VAL A 76 15.93 -11.83 0.58
N ARG A 77 17.10 -12.37 0.92
CA ARG A 77 18.39 -11.84 0.43
C ARG A 77 18.49 -11.81 -1.09
N ASP A 78 18.07 -12.90 -1.74
CA ASP A 78 18.13 -13.09 -3.19
C ASP A 78 16.83 -12.68 -3.91
N GLY A 79 15.99 -11.92 -3.22
CA GLY A 79 14.68 -11.46 -3.68
C GLY A 79 13.62 -12.56 -3.70
N ILE A 80 12.42 -12.17 -4.14
CA ILE A 80 11.27 -13.07 -4.32
C ILE A 80 11.07 -13.25 -5.83
N ARG A 81 11.01 -14.49 -6.32
CA ARG A 81 10.73 -14.78 -7.73
C ARG A 81 9.37 -15.47 -7.83
N ALA A 82 8.51 -14.98 -8.72
CA ALA A 82 7.15 -15.51 -8.90
C ALA A 82 6.37 -15.62 -7.57
N GLY A 83 6.54 -14.65 -6.67
CA GLY A 83 5.84 -14.63 -5.38
C GLY A 83 6.44 -15.53 -4.29
N GLN A 84 7.50 -16.30 -4.58
CA GLN A 84 8.08 -17.25 -3.64
C GLN A 84 9.59 -16.99 -3.37
N PRO A 85 10.06 -17.18 -2.12
CA PRO A 85 11.50 -17.27 -1.84
C PRO A 85 12.08 -18.55 -2.46
N LYS A 86 13.37 -18.58 -2.78
CA LYS A 86 14.05 -19.84 -3.09
C LYS A 86 14.43 -20.55 -1.79
N ASP A 87 14.46 -21.87 -1.82
CA ASP A 87 14.81 -22.75 -0.69
C ASP A 87 16.11 -22.35 0.03
N ASP A 88 17.14 -21.96 -0.73
CA ASP A 88 18.46 -21.58 -0.24
C ASP A 88 18.59 -20.09 0.14
N SER A 89 17.56 -19.28 -0.13
CA SER A 89 17.60 -17.85 0.13
C SER A 89 17.46 -17.56 1.61
N ILE A 90 18.31 -16.66 2.12
CA ILE A 90 18.24 -16.21 3.51
C ILE A 90 16.97 -15.37 3.71
N PHE A 91 16.22 -15.74 4.74
CA PHE A 91 14.93 -15.19 5.13
C PHE A 91 15.05 -14.52 6.50
N GLY A 92 14.80 -13.22 6.55
CA GLY A 92 14.87 -12.45 7.79
C GLY A 92 13.67 -11.54 8.01
N LEU A 93 13.55 -11.00 9.22
CA LEU A 93 12.48 -10.06 9.58
C LEU A 93 12.96 -8.61 9.53
N THR A 94 12.04 -7.71 9.20
CA THR A 94 12.18 -6.27 9.43
C THR A 94 11.76 -5.91 10.86
N VAL A 95 11.96 -4.66 11.28
CA VAL A 95 11.42 -4.10 12.54
C VAL A 95 9.91 -4.34 12.61
N ALA A 96 9.20 -4.21 11.48
CA ALA A 96 7.78 -4.50 11.40
C ALA A 96 7.46 -5.97 11.72
N GLY A 97 8.17 -6.93 11.11
CA GLY A 97 7.96 -8.35 11.38
C GLY A 97 8.26 -8.74 12.81
N MET A 98 9.40 -8.27 13.34
CA MET A 98 9.79 -8.53 14.74
C MET A 98 8.78 -7.97 15.73
N HIS A 99 8.28 -6.75 15.48
CA HIS A 99 7.24 -6.14 16.29
C HIS A 99 5.90 -6.89 16.20
N ALA A 100 5.55 -7.45 15.03
CA ALA A 100 4.31 -8.17 14.81
C ALA A 100 4.25 -9.53 15.53
N VAL A 101 5.40 -10.17 15.79
CA VAL A 101 5.47 -11.46 16.51
C VAL A 101 5.79 -11.32 18.00
N ARG A 102 5.80 -10.10 18.55
CA ARG A 102 6.19 -9.84 19.94
C ARG A 102 5.35 -10.57 20.99
N SER A 103 4.10 -10.90 20.67
CA SER A 103 3.20 -11.69 21.51
C SER A 103 3.69 -13.13 21.70
N LEU A 104 4.28 -13.72 20.66
CA LEU A 104 4.82 -15.07 20.68
C LEU A 104 6.28 -15.11 21.15
N VAL A 105 7.07 -14.09 20.77
CA VAL A 105 8.50 -14.00 21.08
C VAL A 105 8.83 -12.60 21.61
N PRO A 106 8.59 -12.31 22.91
CA PRO A 106 8.75 -10.97 23.49
C PRO A 106 10.11 -10.32 23.25
N ARG A 107 11.19 -11.12 23.29
CA ARG A 107 12.57 -10.63 23.04
C ARG A 107 12.76 -10.03 21.65
N LEU A 108 12.00 -10.46 20.64
CA LEU A 108 12.04 -9.83 19.32
C LEU A 108 11.38 -8.45 19.31
N GLY A 109 10.35 -8.25 20.13
CA GLY A 109 9.77 -6.91 20.33
C GLY A 109 10.80 -5.94 20.91
N GLU A 110 11.55 -6.38 21.93
CA GLU A 110 12.63 -5.58 22.53
C GLU A 110 13.76 -5.29 21.54
N LEU A 111 14.11 -6.25 20.68
CA LEU A 111 15.07 -6.04 19.61
C LEU A 111 14.54 -5.04 18.55
N ALA A 112 13.27 -5.16 18.15
CA ALA A 112 12.63 -4.23 17.23
C ALA A 112 12.66 -2.80 17.78
N ASP A 113 12.36 -2.63 19.08
CA ASP A 113 12.44 -1.34 19.77
C ASP A 113 13.87 -0.78 19.77
N SER A 114 14.86 -1.63 20.01
CA SER A 114 16.28 -1.25 20.00
C SER A 114 16.74 -0.78 18.62
N LEU A 115 16.36 -1.50 17.56
CA LEU A 115 16.66 -1.11 16.18
C LEU A 115 15.95 0.19 15.79
N ALA A 116 14.70 0.37 16.19
CA ALA A 116 13.95 1.60 15.97
C ALA A 116 14.59 2.80 16.69
N ALA A 117 15.00 2.63 17.95
CA ALA A 117 15.71 3.65 18.72
C ALA A 117 17.04 4.04 18.05
N TYR A 118 17.76 3.06 17.48
CA TYR A 118 18.95 3.34 16.69
C TYR A 118 18.67 4.20 15.46
N ILE A 119 17.60 3.91 14.71
CA ILE A 119 17.18 4.75 13.57
C ILE A 119 16.87 6.18 14.04
N GLY A 120 16.21 6.33 15.19
CA GLY A 120 15.97 7.65 15.80
C GLY A 120 17.26 8.38 16.20
N ALA A 121 18.26 7.64 16.70
CA ALA A 121 19.59 8.19 17.02
C ALA A 121 20.34 8.64 15.76
N LEU A 122 20.28 7.86 14.66
CA LEU A 122 20.82 8.26 13.36
C LEU A 122 20.16 9.55 12.85
N ALA A 123 18.84 9.66 12.99
CA ALA A 123 18.11 10.89 12.64
C ALA A 123 18.54 12.10 13.49
N ALA A 124 18.79 11.91 14.78
CA ALA A 124 19.30 12.96 15.65
C ALA A 124 20.72 13.41 15.28
N ALA A 125 21.58 12.46 14.90
CA ALA A 125 22.93 12.74 14.43
C ALA A 125 22.96 13.44 13.07
N GLU A 126 22.05 13.09 12.13
CA GLU A 126 21.88 13.80 10.86
C GLU A 126 21.64 15.30 11.07
N LEU A 127 20.85 15.66 12.08
CA LEU A 127 20.51 17.04 12.41
C LEU A 127 21.71 17.86 12.89
N GLN A 128 22.74 17.21 13.44
CA GLN A 128 23.96 17.87 13.92
C GLN A 128 24.99 18.10 12.80
N LEU A 129 24.75 17.56 11.59
CA LEU A 129 25.66 17.74 10.47
C LEU A 129 25.62 19.18 9.95
N SER A 130 26.77 19.85 10.02
CA SER A 130 26.93 21.19 9.46
C SER A 130 26.98 21.10 7.93
N PRO A 131 26.12 21.83 7.20
CA PRO A 131 26.14 21.82 5.74
C PRO A 131 27.41 22.48 5.22
N SER A 132 28.03 21.89 4.19
CA SER A 132 29.10 22.49 3.41
C SER A 132 28.54 22.95 2.06
N PRO A 133 28.91 24.15 1.55
CA PRO A 133 28.46 24.60 0.24
C PRO A 133 29.03 23.79 -0.93
N ASN A 134 30.17 23.11 -0.72
CA ASN A 134 30.91 22.44 -1.78
C ASN A 134 30.85 20.91 -1.69
N GLU A 135 30.34 20.36 -0.58
CA GLU A 135 30.35 18.93 -0.32
C GLU A 135 29.04 18.49 0.36
N VAL A 136 28.53 17.34 -0.07
CA VAL A 136 27.43 16.70 0.67
C VAL A 136 28.00 16.21 1.99
N ALA A 137 27.56 16.81 3.09
CA ALA A 137 27.88 16.34 4.43
C ALA A 137 27.48 14.87 4.55
N LYS A 138 28.46 14.03 4.86
CA LYS A 138 28.30 12.59 5.08
C LYS A 138 28.71 12.31 6.51
N TRP A 139 27.98 11.41 7.14
CA TRP A 139 28.35 10.86 8.42
C TRP A 139 28.27 9.36 8.35
N ASP A 140 29.38 8.72 8.69
CA ASP A 140 29.50 7.28 8.74
C ASP A 140 29.46 6.87 10.23
N ALA A 141 28.31 6.34 10.66
CA ALA A 141 28.10 5.87 12.02
C ALA A 141 28.53 4.40 12.12
N PRO A 142 29.46 4.03 13.02
CA PRO A 142 29.82 2.63 13.23
C PRO A 142 28.61 1.83 13.72
N LEU A 143 28.28 0.72 13.06
CA LEU A 143 27.15 -0.11 13.45
C LEU A 143 27.38 -0.85 14.77
N GLN A 144 28.64 -1.05 15.14
CA GLN A 144 29.05 -1.54 16.46
C GLN A 144 28.59 -0.62 17.61
N ASP A 145 28.32 0.65 17.31
CA ASP A 145 27.76 1.59 18.27
C ASP A 145 26.24 1.40 18.42
N ILE A 146 25.57 0.55 17.64
CA ILE A 146 24.22 0.07 17.96
C ILE A 146 24.23 -0.66 19.30
N THR A 147 25.17 -1.59 19.47
CA THR A 147 25.33 -2.35 20.71
C THR A 147 25.75 -1.47 21.88
N VAL A 148 26.52 -0.40 21.64
CA VAL A 148 27.04 0.51 22.68
C VAL A 148 26.06 1.64 23.00
N GLY A 149 25.43 2.28 22.02
CA GLY A 149 24.51 3.40 22.18
C GLY A 149 23.20 3.02 22.88
N THR A 150 22.69 1.81 22.62
CA THR A 150 21.52 1.27 23.34
C THR A 150 21.88 0.90 24.78
N TYR A 151 23.10 0.42 25.01
CA TYR A 151 23.67 0.19 26.34
C TYR A 151 23.83 1.49 27.14
N LEU A 152 24.21 2.60 26.48
CA LEU A 152 24.29 3.93 27.09
C LEU A 152 22.92 4.50 27.53
N GLN A 153 21.81 4.00 26.97
CA GLN A 153 20.46 4.31 27.47
C GLN A 153 20.01 3.39 28.62
N GLY A 154 20.91 2.56 29.17
CA GLY A 154 20.65 1.73 30.36
C GLY A 154 19.73 0.54 30.11
N ARG A 155 19.46 0.17 28.85
CA ARG A 155 18.65 -1.01 28.53
C ARG A 155 19.56 -2.22 28.30
N PRO A 156 19.37 -3.33 29.05
CA PRO A 156 20.11 -4.56 28.77
C PRO A 156 19.71 -5.07 27.37
N TYR A 157 20.71 -5.34 26.53
CA TYR A 157 20.47 -5.84 25.18
C TYR A 157 20.02 -7.31 25.27
N PRO A 158 18.83 -7.69 24.77
CA PRO A 158 18.29 -9.02 25.00
C PRO A 158 19.02 -10.11 24.19
N VAL A 159 19.68 -9.73 23.10
CA VAL A 159 20.38 -10.65 22.17
C VAL A 159 21.57 -9.95 21.53
N THR A 160 22.81 -10.31 21.83
CA THR A 160 23.98 -9.72 21.15
C THR A 160 23.95 -10.05 19.65
N LEU A 161 23.73 -9.04 18.80
CA LEU A 161 23.76 -9.20 17.35
C LEU A 161 25.13 -8.88 16.78
N LYS A 162 25.54 -9.68 15.80
CA LYS A 162 26.66 -9.31 14.94
C LYS A 162 26.30 -8.07 14.13
N ALA A 163 27.28 -7.18 13.97
CA ALA A 163 27.12 -5.98 13.16
C ALA A 163 26.67 -6.30 11.73
N SER A 164 27.14 -7.39 11.13
CA SER A 164 26.69 -7.82 9.79
C SER A 164 25.20 -8.14 9.73
N VAL A 165 24.66 -8.83 10.74
CA VAL A 165 23.25 -9.21 10.82
C VAL A 165 22.38 -7.98 11.07
N ALA A 166 22.80 -7.09 11.98
CA ALA A 166 22.10 -5.82 12.21
C ALA A 166 22.13 -4.94 10.95
N ALA A 167 23.24 -4.92 10.20
CA ALA A 167 23.35 -4.20 8.94
C ALA A 167 22.36 -4.70 7.88
N GLU A 168 22.17 -6.02 7.80
CA GLU A 168 21.20 -6.60 6.88
C GLU A 168 19.78 -6.16 7.20
N VAL A 169 19.41 -6.14 8.48
CA VAL A 169 18.10 -5.63 8.90
C VAL A 169 17.97 -4.14 8.56
N VAL A 170 18.91 -3.31 9.02
CA VAL A 170 18.87 -1.85 8.83
C VAL A 170 18.83 -1.47 7.35
N ARG A 171 19.52 -2.21 6.46
CA ARG A 171 19.48 -1.97 5.01
C ARG A 171 18.11 -2.26 4.39
N ARG A 172 17.30 -3.10 5.02
CA ARG A 172 15.96 -3.51 4.56
C ARG A 172 14.85 -2.74 5.27
N GLU A 173 15.22 -1.80 6.12
CA GLU A 173 14.27 -0.93 6.79
C GLU A 173 13.70 0.14 5.86
N TYR A 174 12.51 0.63 6.21
CA TYR A 174 11.83 1.67 5.47
C TYR A 174 12.61 3.00 5.52
N ALA A 175 13.31 3.28 6.61
CA ALA A 175 14.20 4.43 6.67
C ALA A 175 15.30 4.32 5.60
N PRO A 176 15.54 5.36 4.78
CA PRO A 176 16.49 5.32 3.65
C PRO A 176 17.95 5.39 4.14
N ILE A 177 18.39 4.33 4.82
CA ILE A 177 19.72 4.21 5.42
C ILE A 177 20.62 3.43 4.47
N ASN A 178 21.72 4.04 4.05
CA ASN A 178 22.73 3.33 3.27
C ASN A 178 23.68 2.61 4.22
N VAL A 179 23.84 1.30 4.07
CA VAL A 179 24.73 0.50 4.93
C VAL A 179 25.91 -0.01 4.12
N GLN A 180 27.12 0.40 4.51
CA GLN A 180 28.37 -0.07 3.93
C GLN A 180 28.98 -1.14 4.82
N ILE A 181 29.36 -2.26 4.20
CA ILE A 181 30.04 -3.37 4.87
C ILE A 181 31.43 -3.46 4.23
N THR A 182 32.46 -3.22 5.03
CA THR A 182 33.87 -3.40 4.65
C THR A 182 34.47 -4.55 5.45
N SER A 183 35.69 -4.98 5.11
CA SER A 183 36.43 -5.98 5.89
C SER A 183 36.77 -5.50 7.31
N GLU A 184 36.82 -4.19 7.53
CA GLU A 184 37.27 -3.58 8.79
C GLU A 184 36.10 -3.10 9.66
N ALA A 185 35.03 -2.61 9.03
CA ALA A 185 33.88 -2.04 9.74
C ALA A 185 32.57 -2.16 8.96
N VAL A 186 31.48 -2.17 9.73
CA VAL A 186 30.11 -1.99 9.23
C VAL A 186 29.67 -0.58 9.60
N THR A 187 29.34 0.26 8.63
CA THR A 187 28.96 1.66 8.85
C THR A 187 27.60 1.98 8.23
N CYS A 188 26.78 2.76 8.93
CA CYS A 188 25.62 3.41 8.36
C CYS A 188 26.03 4.78 7.82
N GLN A 189 25.85 4.98 6.53
CA GLN A 189 26.03 6.28 5.91
C GLN A 189 24.69 7.00 5.82
N VAL A 190 24.60 8.12 6.53
CA VAL A 190 23.45 9.03 6.45
C VAL A 190 23.73 10.09 5.40
N ARG A 191 22.78 10.34 4.49
CA ARG A 191 22.92 11.32 3.41
C ARG A 191 21.72 12.27 3.40
N GLY A 192 21.97 13.56 3.59
CA GLY A 192 20.99 14.61 3.37
C GLY A 192 20.08 14.88 4.57
N ARG A 193 18.76 14.90 4.34
CA ARG A 193 17.71 15.20 5.34
C ARG A 193 16.65 14.10 5.37
N SER A 194 17.03 12.89 4.94
CA SER A 194 16.08 11.81 4.66
C SER A 194 15.61 11.08 5.92
N LEU A 195 16.32 11.25 7.05
CA LEU A 195 15.97 10.62 8.32
C LEU A 195 15.17 11.54 9.25
N ARG A 196 14.98 12.82 8.90
CA ARG A 196 14.28 13.79 9.75
C ARG A 196 12.90 13.34 10.23
N ALA A 197 12.17 12.56 9.43
CA ALA A 197 10.85 12.03 9.80
C ALA A 197 10.88 11.09 11.02
N PHE A 198 12.04 10.48 11.29
CA PHE A 198 12.27 9.54 12.39
C PHE A 198 12.91 10.18 13.62
N LEU A 199 13.03 11.51 13.67
CA LEU A 199 13.56 12.20 14.85
C LEU A 199 12.70 11.90 16.09
N GLY A 200 13.35 11.48 17.18
CA GLY A 200 12.70 11.17 18.45
C GLY A 200 11.99 9.80 18.50
N VAL A 201 12.18 8.95 17.48
CA VAL A 201 11.74 7.56 17.51
C VAL A 201 12.58 6.78 18.53
N ASN A 202 11.91 6.11 19.47
CA ASN A 202 12.54 5.30 20.53
C ASN A 202 11.95 3.88 20.65
N THR A 203 10.87 3.58 19.91
CA THR A 203 10.21 2.27 19.91
C THR A 203 9.84 1.87 18.48
N ALA A 204 9.67 0.57 18.26
CA ALA A 204 9.21 0.02 16.98
C ALA A 204 7.83 0.56 16.61
N GLU A 205 6.93 0.71 17.59
CA GLU A 205 5.61 1.30 17.35
C GLU A 205 5.71 2.75 16.82
N GLN A 206 6.54 3.58 17.44
CA GLN A 206 6.79 4.95 16.99
C GLN A 206 7.42 4.98 15.60
N TYR A 207 8.40 4.11 15.36
CA TYR A 207 9.05 3.97 14.06
C TYR A 207 8.04 3.61 12.97
N LEU A 208 7.23 2.58 13.20
CA LEU A 208 6.23 2.11 12.23
C LEU A 208 5.15 3.16 11.99
N ALA A 209 4.74 3.90 13.03
CA ALA A 209 3.86 5.04 12.85
C ALA A 209 4.49 6.11 11.93
N ARG A 210 5.78 6.46 12.12
CA ARG A 210 6.46 7.44 11.25
C ARG A 210 6.68 6.94 9.84
N ALA A 211 7.18 5.71 9.69
CA ALA A 211 7.36 5.05 8.40
C ALA A 211 6.06 5.05 7.59
N TRP A 212 4.94 4.79 8.27
CA TRP A 212 3.62 4.82 7.65
C TRP A 212 3.22 6.20 7.14
N HIS A 213 3.38 7.26 7.95
CA HIS A 213 3.04 8.62 7.53
C HIS A 213 3.97 9.14 6.42
N TYR A 214 5.21 8.65 6.38
CA TYR A 214 6.18 8.99 5.33
C TYR A 214 5.86 8.34 3.97
N GLN A 215 5.04 7.28 3.94
CA GLN A 215 4.59 6.60 2.71
C GLN A 215 3.51 7.36 1.94
N LEU A 216 2.82 8.30 2.57
CA LEU A 216 1.81 9.07 1.88
C LEU A 216 2.56 10.11 1.03
N PRO A 217 2.55 10.01 -0.33
CA PRO A 217 2.88 11.19 -1.11
C PRO A 217 2.04 12.33 -0.56
N ALA A 218 2.63 13.53 -0.42
CA ALA A 218 1.85 14.71 -0.05
C ALA A 218 0.63 14.70 -0.97
N GLN A 219 -0.56 14.43 -0.41
CA GLN A 219 -1.77 14.36 -1.22
C GLN A 219 -1.83 15.69 -1.93
N GLU A 220 -1.76 15.67 -3.25
CA GLU A 220 -2.10 16.87 -4.00
C GLU A 220 -3.49 17.25 -3.49
N PRO A 221 -3.66 18.49 -2.98
CA PRO A 221 -4.95 18.90 -2.46
C PRO A 221 -5.95 18.69 -3.59
N VAL A 222 -6.80 17.68 -3.41
CA VAL A 222 -7.86 17.37 -4.36
C VAL A 222 -8.71 18.63 -4.37
N LEU A 223 -8.74 19.36 -5.49
CA LEU A 223 -9.61 20.52 -5.65
C LEU A 223 -11.02 20.02 -5.35
N ALA A 224 -11.55 20.37 -4.18
CA ALA A 224 -12.81 19.80 -3.74
C ALA A 224 -13.89 20.28 -4.71
N SER A 225 -14.52 19.34 -5.44
CA SER A 225 -15.77 19.66 -6.13
C SER A 225 -16.71 20.34 -5.11
N PRO A 226 -17.38 21.45 -5.48
CA PRO A 226 -18.32 22.12 -4.59
C PRO A 226 -19.52 21.22 -4.25
N MET A 227 -19.68 20.10 -4.95
CA MET A 227 -20.76 19.14 -4.78
C MET A 227 -20.25 17.85 -4.11
N THR A 228 -21.09 17.26 -3.27
CA THR A 228 -20.83 15.91 -2.74
C THR A 228 -20.87 14.88 -3.88
N LEU A 229 -20.30 13.69 -3.66
CA LEU A 229 -20.32 12.61 -4.66
C LEU A 229 -21.73 12.30 -5.18
N ILE A 230 -22.73 12.22 -4.27
CA ILE A 230 -24.12 11.91 -4.65
C ILE A 230 -24.68 13.01 -5.55
N GLN A 231 -24.52 14.28 -5.15
CA GLN A 231 -24.98 15.42 -5.93
C GLN A 231 -24.30 15.45 -7.30
N THR A 232 -23.01 15.13 -7.36
CA THR A 232 -22.26 15.12 -8.62
C THR A 232 -22.72 14.01 -9.55
N ILE A 233 -23.03 12.81 -9.02
CA ILE A 233 -23.59 11.70 -9.82
C ILE A 233 -24.96 12.09 -10.38
N ASP A 234 -25.82 12.69 -9.58
CA ASP A 234 -27.15 13.16 -10.02
C ASP A 234 -27.04 14.20 -11.14
N TYR A 235 -26.17 15.20 -10.94
CA TYR A 235 -25.92 16.24 -11.95
C TYR A 235 -25.28 15.68 -13.22
N PHE A 236 -24.38 14.70 -13.10
CA PHE A 236 -23.82 13.98 -14.24
C PHE A 236 -24.92 13.30 -15.07
N GLY A 237 -25.89 12.65 -14.41
CA GLY A 237 -27.04 12.07 -15.09
C GLY A 237 -27.84 13.13 -15.85
N TYR A 238 -28.16 14.25 -15.19
CA TYR A 238 -28.86 15.37 -15.80
C TYR A 238 -28.15 15.95 -17.04
N VAL A 239 -26.83 16.19 -16.95
CA VAL A 239 -26.05 16.76 -18.05
C VAL A 239 -26.02 15.83 -19.27
N LEU A 240 -25.79 14.53 -19.05
CA LEU A 240 -25.86 13.56 -20.14
C LEU A 240 -27.25 13.51 -20.76
N GLU A 241 -28.31 13.48 -19.95
CA GLU A 241 -29.70 13.46 -20.43
C GLU A 241 -30.06 14.69 -21.27
N ALA A 242 -29.48 15.86 -20.95
CA ALA A 242 -29.68 17.10 -21.69
C ALA A 242 -28.96 17.12 -23.05
N SER A 243 -27.81 16.42 -23.16
CA SER A 243 -27.01 16.42 -24.38
C SER A 243 -27.77 15.92 -25.59
N ALA A 244 -27.63 16.63 -26.72
CA ALA A 244 -28.26 16.26 -27.98
C ALA A 244 -27.71 14.93 -28.51
N LEU A 245 -26.40 14.70 -28.33
CA LEU A 245 -25.75 13.45 -28.76
C LEU A 245 -26.25 12.25 -27.98
N TRP A 246 -26.50 12.41 -26.68
CA TRP A 246 -27.09 11.37 -25.84
C TRP A 246 -28.49 10.99 -26.28
N ARG A 247 -29.36 11.99 -26.48
CA ARG A 247 -30.74 11.79 -26.93
C ARG A 247 -30.82 11.15 -28.32
N SER A 248 -29.95 11.59 -29.25
CA SER A 248 -29.87 11.01 -30.60
C SER A 248 -29.46 9.53 -30.60
N SER A 249 -28.75 9.09 -29.56
CA SER A 249 -28.34 7.69 -29.36
C SER A 249 -29.43 6.82 -28.72
N GLY A 250 -30.65 7.35 -28.56
CA GLY A 250 -31.74 6.65 -27.86
C GLY A 250 -31.59 6.64 -26.33
N GLY A 251 -30.74 7.52 -25.79
CA GLY A 251 -30.49 7.62 -24.36
C GLY A 251 -31.73 8.09 -23.60
N GLY A 252 -32.09 7.35 -22.56
CA GLY A 252 -33.04 7.77 -21.54
C GLY A 252 -32.32 8.25 -20.29
N SER A 253 -33.02 8.19 -19.14
CA SER A 253 -32.41 8.58 -17.88
C SER A 253 -31.23 7.67 -17.50
N VAL A 254 -30.07 8.28 -17.26
CA VAL A 254 -28.77 7.62 -17.07
C VAL A 254 -28.67 7.04 -15.66
N VAL A 255 -28.94 7.86 -14.66
CA VAL A 255 -28.79 7.50 -13.25
C VAL A 255 -30.14 7.05 -12.72
N ARG A 256 -30.29 5.75 -12.51
CA ARG A 256 -31.48 5.16 -11.90
C ARG A 256 -31.16 4.65 -10.51
N VAL A 257 -31.62 5.36 -9.48
CA VAL A 257 -31.48 4.92 -8.09
C VAL A 257 -32.40 3.74 -7.83
N ARG A 258 -31.88 2.51 -7.99
CA ARG A 258 -32.63 1.28 -7.68
C ARG A 258 -32.70 0.98 -6.18
N SER A 259 -31.79 1.57 -5.40
CA SER A 259 -31.67 1.33 -3.95
C SER A 259 -31.38 2.66 -3.25
N LEU A 260 -32.40 3.19 -2.57
CA LEU A 260 -32.25 4.37 -1.72
C LEU A 260 -31.23 4.13 -0.60
N LYS A 261 -31.14 2.89 -0.11
CA LYS A 261 -30.14 2.48 0.89
C LYS A 261 -28.71 2.63 0.35
N SER A 262 -28.46 2.19 -0.88
CA SER A 262 -27.13 2.29 -1.51
C SER A 262 -26.76 3.74 -1.83
N ALA A 263 -27.74 4.56 -2.21
CA ALA A 263 -27.49 6.00 -2.40
C ALA A 263 -27.19 6.69 -1.06
N ALA A 264 -28.01 6.45 -0.03
CA ALA A 264 -27.84 7.04 1.29
C ALA A 264 -26.52 6.61 1.97
N SER A 265 -26.02 5.40 1.69
CA SER A 265 -24.75 4.96 2.27
C SER A 265 -23.56 5.78 1.73
N LEU A 266 -23.63 6.32 0.50
CA LEU A 266 -22.51 7.08 -0.08
C LEU A 266 -22.20 8.40 0.65
N SER A 267 -23.16 8.98 1.37
CA SER A 267 -22.93 10.20 2.16
C SER A 267 -22.37 9.91 3.55
N GLN A 268 -22.47 8.67 4.02
CA GLN A 268 -22.02 8.26 5.35
C GLN A 268 -20.52 8.02 5.36
N SER A 269 -19.89 8.26 6.51
CA SER A 269 -18.52 7.82 6.78
C SER A 269 -18.43 6.28 6.84
N ALA A 270 -17.20 5.76 6.84
CA ALA A 270 -16.86 4.36 6.98
C ALA A 270 -15.76 4.22 8.03
N SER A 271 -16.12 3.98 9.28
CA SER A 271 -15.15 3.91 10.38
C SER A 271 -14.52 2.53 10.52
N THR A 272 -15.14 1.50 9.93
CA THR A 272 -14.64 0.11 9.94
C THR A 272 -14.42 -0.42 8.53
N VAL A 273 -13.71 -1.55 8.43
CA VAL A 273 -13.49 -2.26 7.16
C VAL A 273 -14.81 -2.72 6.54
N GLU A 274 -15.74 -3.24 7.33
CA GLU A 274 -17.04 -3.73 6.83
C GLU A 274 -17.89 -2.58 6.31
N GLU A 275 -17.84 -1.42 6.97
CA GLU A 275 -18.52 -0.22 6.49
C GLU A 275 -17.91 0.26 5.18
N PHE A 276 -16.58 0.30 5.07
CA PHE A 276 -15.85 0.69 3.87
C PHE A 276 -16.20 -0.23 2.69
N ASP A 277 -16.12 -1.55 2.87
CA ASP A 277 -16.45 -2.53 1.85
C ASP A 277 -17.91 -2.43 1.40
N ASN A 278 -18.81 -2.15 2.34
CA ASN A 278 -20.22 -1.89 2.04
C ASN A 278 -20.40 -0.60 1.20
N ARG A 279 -19.66 0.47 1.50
CA ARG A 279 -19.69 1.72 0.69
C ARG A 279 -19.17 1.49 -0.72
N ILE A 280 -18.02 0.84 -0.86
CA ILE A 280 -17.42 0.48 -2.15
C ILE A 280 -18.39 -0.40 -2.96
N SER A 281 -19.03 -1.36 -2.31
CA SER A 281 -20.03 -2.23 -2.94
C SER A 281 -21.26 -1.44 -3.39
N SER A 282 -21.81 -0.58 -2.53
CA SER A 282 -22.96 0.28 -2.83
C SER A 282 -22.67 1.21 -4.02
N LEU A 283 -21.48 1.81 -4.05
CA LEU A 283 -21.01 2.66 -5.14
C LEU A 283 -20.91 1.88 -6.45
N CYS A 284 -20.26 0.72 -6.43
CA CYS A 284 -20.17 -0.11 -7.63
C CYS A 284 -21.54 -0.58 -8.10
N THR A 285 -22.49 -0.89 -7.20
CA THR A 285 -23.86 -1.20 -7.56
C THR A 285 -24.53 -0.03 -8.29
N ILE A 286 -24.36 1.21 -7.83
CA ILE A 286 -24.92 2.38 -8.52
C ILE A 286 -24.34 2.51 -9.93
N ILE A 287 -23.01 2.42 -10.07
CA ILE A 287 -22.32 2.50 -11.36
C ILE A 287 -22.74 1.36 -12.29
N ASP A 288 -22.82 0.12 -11.79
CA ASP A 288 -23.22 -1.07 -12.54
C ASP A 288 -24.65 -0.95 -13.09
N HIS A 289 -25.48 -0.09 -12.51
CA HIS A 289 -26.88 0.12 -12.88
C HIS A 289 -27.16 1.39 -13.69
N PHE A 290 -26.12 2.09 -14.17
CA PHE A 290 -26.34 3.16 -15.13
C PHE A 290 -27.08 2.62 -16.36
N ALA A 291 -28.18 3.28 -16.71
CA ALA A 291 -29.02 2.93 -17.84
C ALA A 291 -28.51 3.63 -19.09
N LEU A 292 -27.54 2.98 -19.74
CA LEU A 292 -26.86 3.46 -20.93
C LEU A 292 -27.43 2.75 -22.17
N PRO A 293 -27.42 3.38 -23.36
CA PRO A 293 -27.83 2.70 -24.59
C PRO A 293 -26.96 1.46 -24.86
N ASP A 294 -27.49 0.55 -25.67
CA ASP A 294 -26.78 -0.67 -26.01
C ASP A 294 -25.57 -0.39 -26.91
N VAL A 295 -24.44 -1.01 -26.57
CA VAL A 295 -23.26 -0.98 -27.43
C VAL A 295 -23.38 -2.09 -28.47
N PRO A 296 -23.14 -1.81 -29.77
CA PRO A 296 -23.17 -2.83 -30.80
C PRO A 296 -22.26 -4.05 -30.45
N PRO A 297 -22.73 -5.29 -30.61
CA PRO A 297 -21.97 -6.49 -30.22
C PRO A 297 -20.57 -6.58 -30.83
N GLU A 298 -20.41 -6.12 -32.08
CA GLU A 298 -19.12 -6.11 -32.77
C GLU A 298 -18.10 -5.18 -32.10
N ILE A 299 -18.56 -4.05 -31.57
CA ILE A 299 -17.72 -3.11 -30.82
C ILE A 299 -17.33 -3.70 -29.47
N LEU A 300 -18.28 -4.32 -28.77
CA LEU A 300 -18.01 -5.03 -27.51
C LEU A 300 -16.94 -6.10 -27.70
N LYS A 301 -17.07 -6.94 -28.74
CA LYS A 301 -16.09 -7.98 -29.06
C LYS A 301 -14.72 -7.40 -29.39
N LYS A 302 -14.67 -6.37 -30.24
CA LYS A 302 -13.42 -5.78 -30.73
C LYS A 302 -12.67 -4.99 -29.65
N ARG A 303 -13.36 -4.22 -28.81
CA ARG A 303 -12.73 -3.26 -27.88
C ARG A 303 -12.74 -3.70 -26.42
N PHE A 304 -13.74 -4.48 -26.02
CA PHE A 304 -13.95 -4.87 -24.63
C PHE A 304 -13.93 -6.39 -24.43
N SER A 305 -13.33 -7.12 -25.38
CA SER A 305 -13.22 -8.59 -25.35
C SER A 305 -14.57 -9.30 -25.18
N GLY A 306 -15.66 -8.69 -25.67
CA GLY A 306 -17.02 -9.20 -25.54
C GLY A 306 -17.67 -8.97 -24.17
N GLN A 307 -16.99 -8.31 -23.24
CA GLN A 307 -17.52 -8.04 -21.91
C GLN A 307 -18.53 -6.89 -21.93
N GLN A 308 -19.78 -7.22 -21.63
CA GLN A 308 -20.81 -6.22 -21.33
C GLN A 308 -20.59 -5.60 -19.95
N GLY A 309 -20.92 -4.32 -19.81
CA GLY A 309 -20.87 -3.63 -18.53
C GLY A 309 -21.07 -2.13 -18.68
N SER A 310 -21.68 -1.49 -17.68
CA SER A 310 -22.03 -0.07 -17.73
C SER A 310 -20.82 0.83 -18.00
N LEU A 311 -19.66 0.60 -17.36
CA LEU A 311 -18.47 1.42 -17.61
C LEU A 311 -17.91 1.26 -19.03
N ASN A 312 -18.04 0.08 -19.65
CA ASN A 312 -17.61 -0.13 -21.04
C ASN A 312 -18.55 0.61 -22.00
N SER A 313 -19.87 0.54 -21.76
CA SER A 313 -20.86 1.33 -22.49
C SER A 313 -20.62 2.82 -22.33
N LEU A 314 -20.40 3.29 -21.11
CA LEU A 314 -20.15 4.70 -20.83
C LEU A 314 -18.90 5.19 -21.55
N THR A 315 -17.82 4.40 -21.52
CA THR A 315 -16.58 4.71 -22.26
C THR A 315 -16.86 4.86 -23.76
N TYR A 316 -17.61 3.93 -24.34
CA TYR A 316 -17.96 3.98 -25.76
C TYR A 316 -18.74 5.24 -26.14
N PHE A 317 -19.74 5.64 -25.34
CA PHE A 317 -20.53 6.83 -25.65
C PHE A 317 -19.75 8.12 -25.41
N LEU A 318 -19.02 8.23 -24.31
CA LEU A 318 -18.25 9.44 -24.01
C LEU A 318 -17.15 9.72 -25.04
N GLU A 319 -16.46 8.69 -25.54
CA GLU A 319 -15.46 8.86 -26.62
C GLU A 319 -16.07 9.35 -27.94
N ARG A 320 -17.37 9.14 -28.16
CA ARG A 320 -18.08 9.66 -29.34
C ARG A 320 -18.61 11.07 -29.12
N MET A 321 -18.90 11.42 -27.87
CA MET A 321 -19.42 12.73 -27.48
C MET A 321 -18.30 13.76 -27.33
N VAL A 322 -17.15 13.35 -26.80
CA VAL A 322 -16.02 14.22 -26.47
C VAL A 322 -14.86 13.92 -27.42
N VAL A 323 -14.80 14.70 -28.51
CA VAL A 323 -13.82 14.51 -29.59
C VAL A 323 -12.54 15.33 -29.36
N ASP A 324 -12.65 16.45 -28.65
CA ASP A 324 -11.51 17.35 -28.39
C ASP A 324 -10.47 16.71 -27.46
N GLU A 325 -9.22 16.64 -27.91
CA GLU A 325 -8.12 15.93 -27.24
C GLU A 325 -7.88 16.27 -25.76
N PRO A 326 -7.88 17.55 -25.31
CA PRO A 326 -7.68 17.84 -23.89
C PRO A 326 -8.81 17.28 -23.03
N TYR A 327 -10.06 17.37 -23.49
CA TYR A 327 -11.23 16.84 -22.77
C TYR A 327 -11.31 15.32 -22.87
N SER A 328 -10.96 14.73 -24.01
CA SER A 328 -10.92 13.28 -24.23
C SER A 328 -9.94 12.59 -23.27
N SER A 329 -8.76 13.19 -23.07
CA SER A 329 -7.76 12.67 -22.13
C SER A 329 -8.25 12.72 -20.68
N SER A 330 -8.87 13.84 -20.27
CA SER A 330 -9.46 14.00 -18.94
C SER A 330 -10.58 12.98 -18.68
N VAL A 331 -11.46 12.76 -19.66
CA VAL A 331 -12.53 11.74 -19.58
C VAL A 331 -11.96 10.33 -19.42
N LYS A 332 -10.89 9.97 -20.14
CA LYS A 332 -10.24 8.65 -20.01
C LYS A 332 -9.66 8.45 -18.61
N GLU A 333 -9.03 9.47 -18.05
CA GLU A 333 -8.51 9.43 -16.68
C GLU A 333 -9.64 9.27 -15.66
N ALA A 334 -10.70 10.06 -15.79
CA ALA A 334 -11.90 9.98 -14.94
C ALA A 334 -12.53 8.57 -14.98
N LEU A 335 -12.69 7.99 -16.17
CA LEU A 335 -13.18 6.62 -16.34
C LEU A 335 -12.21 5.58 -15.76
N GLY A 336 -10.90 5.86 -15.73
CA GLY A 336 -9.90 5.08 -15.03
C GLY A 336 -10.17 5.03 -13.52
N LYS A 337 -10.43 6.19 -12.89
CA LYS A 337 -10.79 6.27 -11.47
C LYS A 337 -12.07 5.48 -11.15
N LEU A 338 -13.09 5.54 -12.01
CA LEU A 338 -14.31 4.73 -11.82
C LEU A 338 -14.02 3.21 -11.85
N ARG A 339 -13.08 2.77 -12.69
CA ARG A 339 -12.66 1.35 -12.75
C ARG A 339 -11.83 0.96 -11.53
N ASP A 340 -11.01 1.85 -11.00
CA ASP A 340 -10.19 1.61 -9.81
C ASP A 340 -11.03 1.22 -8.61
N VAL A 341 -12.22 1.82 -8.42
CA VAL A 341 -13.17 1.41 -7.37
C VAL A 341 -13.58 -0.06 -7.51
N ARG A 342 -13.76 -0.56 -8.74
CA ARG A 342 -14.07 -1.98 -8.95
C ARG A 342 -12.92 -2.88 -8.55
N HIS A 343 -11.67 -2.47 -8.81
CA HIS A 343 -10.51 -3.23 -8.36
C HIS A 343 -10.46 -3.33 -6.84
N LEU A 344 -10.79 -2.24 -6.12
CA LEU A 344 -10.94 -2.26 -4.67
C LEU A 344 -12.01 -3.27 -4.23
N ARG A 345 -13.21 -3.24 -4.86
CA ARG A 345 -14.29 -4.20 -4.58
C ARG A 345 -13.86 -5.66 -4.82
N THR A 346 -13.22 -5.92 -5.97
CA THR A 346 -12.85 -7.27 -6.38
C THR A 346 -11.82 -7.90 -5.44
N ALA A 347 -10.86 -7.13 -4.93
CA ALA A 347 -9.89 -7.65 -3.96
C ALA A 347 -10.51 -8.04 -2.62
N ALA A 348 -11.55 -7.33 -2.16
CA ALA A 348 -12.29 -7.72 -0.96
C ALA A 348 -13.10 -9.03 -1.15
N GLN A 349 -13.46 -9.36 -2.39
CA GLN A 349 -14.28 -10.54 -2.71
C GLN A 349 -13.46 -11.76 -3.14
N HIS A 350 -12.21 -11.57 -3.57
CA HIS A 350 -11.39 -12.61 -4.17
C HIS A 350 -9.96 -12.57 -3.64
N ASP A 351 -9.51 -13.72 -3.13
CA ASP A 351 -8.20 -13.83 -2.48
C ASP A 351 -7.07 -14.27 -3.43
N SER A 352 -7.07 -13.81 -4.68
CA SER A 352 -6.00 -14.16 -5.64
C SER A 352 -5.02 -12.99 -5.85
N GLU A 353 -3.78 -13.32 -6.23
CA GLU A 353 -2.68 -12.36 -6.38
C GLU A 353 -3.04 -11.18 -7.31
N ARG A 354 -3.67 -11.47 -8.45
CA ARG A 354 -4.00 -10.46 -9.46
C ARG A 354 -4.97 -9.38 -8.93
N PRO A 355 -6.16 -9.71 -8.38
CA PRO A 355 -7.03 -8.75 -7.70
C PRO A 355 -6.32 -7.94 -6.62
N ARG A 356 -5.51 -8.58 -5.76
CA ARG A 356 -4.76 -7.86 -4.70
C ARG A 356 -3.81 -6.82 -5.30
N ARG A 357 -3.06 -7.17 -6.36
CA ARG A 357 -2.16 -6.24 -7.04
C ARG A 357 -2.92 -5.06 -7.67
N GLN A 358 -4.02 -5.35 -8.37
CA GLN A 358 -4.84 -4.31 -8.99
C GLN A 358 -5.45 -3.36 -7.94
N ALA A 359 -5.88 -3.88 -6.79
CA ALA A 359 -6.35 -3.04 -5.69
C ALA A 359 -5.22 -2.20 -5.10
N ALA A 360 -4.01 -2.73 -4.90
CA ALA A 360 -2.87 -1.95 -4.43
C ALA A 360 -2.52 -0.79 -5.39
N GLU A 361 -2.53 -1.06 -6.71
CA GLU A 361 -2.35 -0.03 -7.74
C GLU A 361 -3.48 1.02 -7.70
N ALA A 362 -4.75 0.59 -7.54
CA ALA A 362 -5.90 1.48 -7.42
C ALA A 362 -5.81 2.37 -6.17
N ARG A 363 -5.40 1.80 -5.01
CA ARG A 363 -5.18 2.56 -3.76
C ARG A 363 -4.13 3.64 -3.97
N SER A 364 -3.00 3.31 -4.60
CA SER A 364 -1.97 4.28 -4.96
C SER A 364 -2.51 5.42 -5.83
N ARG A 365 -3.33 5.11 -6.85
CA ARG A 365 -3.97 6.12 -7.71
C ARG A 365 -4.99 7.00 -6.98
N PHE A 366 -5.59 6.53 -5.90
CA PHE A 366 -6.44 7.35 -5.02
C PHE A 366 -5.65 8.12 -3.95
N GLY A 367 -4.31 8.05 -3.97
CA GLY A 367 -3.48 8.65 -2.92
C GLY A 367 -3.70 8.00 -1.55
N LEU A 368 -4.15 6.74 -1.53
CA LEU A 368 -4.38 5.97 -0.31
C LEU A 368 -3.13 5.17 0.03
N ALA A 369 -2.93 4.92 1.32
CA ALA A 369 -1.89 3.99 1.75
C ALA A 369 -2.19 2.55 1.23
N PRO A 370 -1.20 1.67 1.01
CA PRO A 370 -1.44 0.32 0.48
C PRO A 370 -2.31 -0.57 1.36
N ILE A 371 -2.23 -0.36 2.68
CA ILE A 371 -3.06 -1.01 3.68
C ILE A 371 -3.92 0.08 4.29
N ALA A 372 -5.22 -0.13 4.39
CA ALA A 372 -6.08 0.85 5.04
C ALA A 372 -5.90 0.81 6.55
N VAL A 373 -5.74 1.99 7.14
CA VAL A 373 -5.63 2.17 8.60
C VAL A 373 -6.62 3.20 9.11
N ASP A 374 -7.06 4.08 8.22
CA ASP A 374 -8.09 5.08 8.42
C ASP A 374 -9.14 4.89 7.33
N TRP A 375 -10.10 4.00 7.60
CA TRP A 375 -11.17 3.68 6.66
C TRP A 375 -12.03 4.89 6.34
N ALA A 376 -12.17 5.83 7.29
CA ALA A 376 -12.97 7.02 7.12
C ALA A 376 -12.27 7.99 6.17
N GLY A 377 -10.99 8.28 6.42
CA GLY A 377 -10.16 9.09 5.54
C GLY A 377 -10.01 8.49 4.14
N ASP A 378 -9.81 7.17 4.04
CA ASP A 378 -9.74 6.49 2.74
C ASP A 378 -11.04 6.64 1.96
N TRP A 379 -12.19 6.47 2.63
CA TRP A 379 -13.48 6.64 1.99
C TRP A 379 -13.72 8.09 1.53
N ASP A 380 -13.35 9.06 2.37
CA ASP A 380 -13.45 10.49 2.04
C ASP A 380 -12.61 10.86 0.83
N ALA A 381 -11.37 10.36 0.75
CA ALA A 381 -10.49 10.55 -0.40
C ALA A 381 -11.08 9.93 -1.67
N ILE A 382 -11.62 8.70 -1.60
CA ILE A 382 -12.30 8.07 -2.74
C ILE A 382 -13.50 8.91 -3.19
N ARG A 383 -14.33 9.40 -2.25
CA ARG A 383 -15.48 10.25 -2.58
C ARG A 383 -15.06 11.53 -3.31
N ALA A 384 -14.03 12.20 -2.82
CA ALA A 384 -13.51 13.42 -3.43
C ALA A 384 -12.96 13.16 -4.85
N HIS A 385 -12.13 12.13 -5.03
CA HIS A 385 -11.59 11.77 -6.34
C HIS A 385 -12.69 11.42 -7.35
N LEU A 386 -13.73 10.71 -6.92
CA LEU A 386 -14.82 10.33 -7.80
C LEU A 386 -15.73 11.51 -8.14
N ALA A 387 -16.00 12.41 -7.19
CA ALA A 387 -16.73 13.65 -7.47
C ALA A 387 -15.98 14.47 -8.54
N ASN A 388 -14.66 14.58 -8.43
CA ASN A 388 -13.85 15.26 -9.44
C ASN A 388 -13.85 14.53 -10.79
N ALA A 389 -13.80 13.20 -10.79
CA ALA A 389 -13.90 12.40 -12.01
C ALA A 389 -15.24 12.64 -12.74
N PHE A 390 -16.37 12.62 -12.01
CA PHE A 390 -17.66 12.94 -12.62
C PHE A 390 -17.74 14.39 -13.08
N THR A 391 -17.20 15.34 -12.32
CA THR A 391 -17.15 16.77 -12.70
C THR A 391 -16.35 16.96 -14.00
N SER A 392 -15.21 16.28 -14.14
CA SER A 392 -14.39 16.33 -15.35
C SER A 392 -15.13 15.80 -16.59
N ILE A 393 -15.94 14.75 -16.41
CA ILE A 393 -16.80 14.23 -17.48
C ILE A 393 -17.92 15.21 -17.83
N ILE A 394 -18.55 15.82 -16.81
CA ILE A 394 -19.59 16.84 -17.01
C ILE A 394 -19.06 18.02 -17.84
N GLU A 395 -17.92 18.59 -17.43
CA GLU A 395 -17.30 19.73 -18.11
C GLU A 395 -16.95 19.40 -19.56
N ALA A 396 -16.39 18.21 -19.80
CA ALA A 396 -16.06 17.73 -21.14
C ALA A 396 -17.29 17.56 -22.05
N VAL A 397 -18.40 17.04 -21.51
CA VAL A 397 -19.66 16.89 -22.26
C VAL A 397 -20.26 18.26 -22.58
N GLN A 398 -20.31 19.17 -21.61
CA GLN A 398 -20.87 20.51 -21.80
C GLN A 398 -20.07 21.31 -22.83
N ALA A 399 -18.74 21.28 -22.75
CA ALA A 399 -17.88 21.93 -23.74
C ALA A 399 -18.10 21.39 -25.16
N SER A 400 -18.40 20.08 -25.30
CA SER A 400 -18.65 19.48 -26.61
C SER A 400 -20.03 19.86 -27.17
N ASP A 401 -21.03 20.07 -26.32
CA ASP A 401 -22.37 20.52 -26.74
C ASP A 401 -22.38 22.00 -27.16
N ASP A 402 -21.53 22.86 -26.57
CA ASP A 402 -21.41 24.28 -26.94
C ASP A 402 -20.81 24.49 -28.36
N HIS A 403 -20.23 23.45 -28.95
CA HIS A 403 -19.63 23.46 -30.29
C HIS A 403 -20.53 22.89 -31.40
N LEU A 404 -21.76 22.47 -31.06
CA LEU A 404 -22.79 21.96 -31.99
C LEU A 404 -23.88 23.01 -32.23
#